data_AF-A0A938FUU4-F1
#
_entry.id   AF-A0A938FUU4-F1
#
_cell.length_a   1.000
_cell.length_b   1.000
_cell.length_c   1.000
_cell.angle_alpha   90.00
_cell.angle_beta   90.00
_cell.angle_gamma   90.00
#
_symmetry.space_group_name_H-M   'P 1'
#
loop_
_entity.id
_entity.type
_entity.pdbx_description
1 polymer ?
#
loop_
_entity_poly.entity_id
_entity_poly.type
_entity_poly.pdbx_seq_one_letter_code
_entity_poly.pdbx_strand_id
1 'polypeptide(L)'
;MVAFWSGDPGLAGKMCAEIRQLVPGRRHFVAALGNPEIPGAALVPLLPGSPWSLWRQLRRALRPYRIGLAPVLFTPGPHPVRAAAFLLAPRKILAYNARLERHHLRLGQPVASLLFLAGVPL
;
A
#
# COMPACT_ATOMS: atom_id res chain seq x y z
N MET A 1 1.65 -8.50 -6.64
CA MET A 1 0.95 -7.39 -5.96
C MET A 1 1.96 -6.36 -5.51
N VAL A 2 1.52 -5.16 -5.15
CA VAL A 2 2.42 -4.11 -4.66
C VAL A 2 1.92 -3.60 -3.32
N ALA A 3 2.70 -3.78 -2.25
CA ALA A 3 2.45 -3.15 -0.98
C ALA A 3 3.12 -1.77 -0.95
N PHE A 4 2.48 -0.81 -0.28
CA PHE A 4 2.97 0.55 -0.18
C PHE A 4 3.46 0.80 1.24
N TRP A 5 4.76 1.01 1.38
CA TRP A 5 5.41 1.32 2.64
C TRP A 5 5.14 2.79 2.99
N SER A 6 4.11 3.01 3.80
CA SER A 6 3.70 4.35 4.24
C SER A 6 3.44 4.37 5.74
N GLY A 7 3.74 5.48 6.40
CA GLY A 7 3.50 5.62 7.84
C GLY A 7 4.62 4.96 8.67
N ASP A 8 4.23 4.30 9.76
CA ASP A 8 5.19 3.68 10.68
C ASP A 8 5.94 2.50 10.02
N PRO A 9 7.29 2.50 10.01
CA PRO A 9 8.08 1.44 9.38
C PRO A 9 7.86 0.04 9.99
N GLY A 10 7.64 -0.04 11.31
CA GLY A 10 7.41 -1.31 11.99
C GLY A 10 6.08 -1.95 11.59
N LEU A 11 5.02 -1.15 11.54
CA LEU A 11 3.70 -1.58 11.06
C LEU A 11 3.71 -1.90 9.56
N ALA A 12 4.41 -1.10 8.75
CA ALA A 12 4.55 -1.36 7.32
C ALA A 12 5.27 -2.70 7.05
N GLY A 13 6.30 -3.01 7.84
CA GLY A 13 7.00 -4.29 7.82
C GLY A 13 6.07 -5.46 8.17
N LYS A 14 5.30 -5.34 9.26
CA LYS A 14 4.31 -6.36 9.67
C LYS A 14 3.23 -6.58 8.61
N MET A 15 2.68 -5.51 8.05
CA MET A 15 1.72 -5.57 6.94
C MET A 15 2.31 -6.34 5.75
N CYS A 16 3.56 -6.06 5.36
CA CYS A 16 4.21 -6.76 4.25
C CYS A 16 4.40 -8.26 4.55
N ALA A 17 4.78 -8.62 5.78
CA ALA A 17 4.94 -10.01 6.20
C ALA A 17 3.61 -10.77 6.16
N GLU A 18 2.54 -10.18 6.70
CA GLU A 18 1.21 -10.80 6.72
C GLU A 18 0.66 -11.03 5.30
N ILE A 19 0.76 -10.01 4.44
CA ILE A 19 0.33 -10.07 3.04
C ILE A 19 1.04 -11.18 2.26
N ARG A 20 2.31 -11.44 2.58
CA ARG A 20 3.06 -12.53 1.98
C ARG A 20 2.51 -13.90 2.34
N GLN A 21 2.09 -14.08 3.59
CA GLN A 21 1.45 -15.31 4.05
C GLN A 21 0.06 -15.50 3.42
N LEU A 22 -0.70 -14.41 3.24
CA LEU A 22 -2.04 -14.46 2.67
C LEU A 22 -2.05 -14.77 1.17
N VAL A 23 -1.03 -14.32 0.43
CA VAL A 23 -0.97 -14.53 -1.02
C VAL A 23 0.41 -15.03 -1.47
N PRO A 24 0.79 -16.26 -1.08
CA PRO A 24 2.13 -16.78 -1.30
C PRO A 24 2.45 -16.99 -2.79
N GLY A 25 1.45 -17.33 -3.61
CA GLY A 25 1.61 -17.60 -5.04
C GLY A 25 1.77 -16.38 -5.95
N ARG A 26 1.93 -15.16 -5.41
CA ARG A 26 2.11 -13.94 -6.22
C ARG A 26 3.49 -13.33 -5.99
N ARG A 27 4.03 -12.67 -7.01
CA ARG A 27 5.19 -11.78 -6.85
C ARG A 27 4.83 -10.63 -5.91
N HIS A 28 5.68 -10.40 -4.91
CA HIS A 28 5.53 -9.35 -3.90
C HIS A 28 6.45 -8.20 -4.23
N PHE A 29 5.88 -7.04 -4.55
CA PHE A 29 6.63 -5.79 -4.69
C PHE A 29 6.33 -4.90 -3.49
N VAL A 30 7.32 -4.13 -3.04
CA VAL A 30 7.11 -3.11 -2.02
C VAL A 30 7.61 -1.78 -2.52
N ALA A 31 6.71 -0.80 -2.60
CA ALA A 31 7.04 0.57 -2.93
C ALA A 31 7.34 1.36 -1.66
N ALA A 32 8.56 1.85 -1.52
CA ALA A 32 8.99 2.60 -0.35
C ALA A 32 9.82 3.82 -0.72
N LEU A 33 9.74 4.87 0.11
CA LEU A 33 10.72 5.94 0.07
C LEU A 33 12.03 5.42 0.68
N GLY A 34 13.14 5.56 -0.06
CA GLY A 34 14.44 5.02 0.36
C GLY A 34 14.60 3.53 0.08
N ASN A 35 15.43 2.87 0.88
CA ASN A 35 15.85 1.48 0.67
C ASN A 35 15.68 0.62 1.93
N PRO A 36 14.43 0.42 2.42
CA PRO A 36 14.20 -0.50 3.53
C PRO A 36 14.49 -1.93 3.09
N GLU A 37 15.14 -2.70 3.96
CA GLU A 37 15.36 -4.12 3.73
C GLU A 37 14.07 -4.88 4.05
N ILE A 38 13.52 -5.54 3.03
CA ILE A 38 12.25 -6.26 3.15
C ILE A 38 12.47 -7.69 2.70
N PRO A 39 12.59 -8.64 3.65
CA PRO A 39 12.81 -10.04 3.32
C PRO A 39 11.73 -10.55 2.37
N GLY A 40 12.15 -11.22 1.29
CA GLY A 40 11.27 -11.93 0.35
C GLY A 40 10.24 -11.07 -0.41
N ALA A 41 10.50 -9.76 -0.55
CA ALA A 41 9.79 -8.90 -1.47
C ALA A 41 10.77 -8.09 -2.34
N ALA A 42 10.39 -7.85 -3.60
CA ALA A 42 11.15 -6.99 -4.50
C ALA A 42 10.89 -5.53 -4.15
N LEU A 43 11.93 -4.80 -3.76
CA LEU A 43 11.82 -3.37 -3.49
C LEU A 43 11.65 -2.58 -4.80
N VAL A 44 10.71 -1.65 -4.78
CA VAL A 44 10.55 -0.58 -5.76
C VAL A 44 10.95 0.72 -5.04
N PRO A 45 12.23 1.12 -5.12
CA PRO A 45 12.69 2.34 -4.45
C PRO A 45 12.04 3.55 -5.10
N LEU A 46 11.52 4.45 -4.28
CA LEU A 46 10.93 5.71 -4.69
C LEU A 46 11.80 6.86 -4.22
N LEU A 47 12.09 7.77 -5.16
CA LEU A 47 12.70 9.05 -4.83
C LEU A 47 11.64 9.99 -4.25
N PRO A 48 11.95 10.73 -3.17
CA PRO A 48 11.03 11.71 -2.58
C PRO A 48 10.50 12.71 -3.63
N GLY A 49 9.25 13.12 -3.46
CA GLY A 49 8.63 14.09 -4.36
C GLY A 49 7.12 14.17 -4.19
N SER A 50 6.47 14.88 -5.11
CA SER A 50 5.02 15.00 -5.11
C SER A 50 4.32 13.66 -5.39
N PRO A 51 3.06 13.49 -4.96
CA PRO A 51 2.27 12.29 -5.28
C PRO A 51 2.25 11.93 -6.77
N TRP A 52 2.25 12.94 -7.65
CA TRP A 52 2.31 12.74 -9.10
C TRP A 52 3.66 12.21 -9.57
N SER A 53 4.77 12.73 -9.04
CA SER A 53 6.11 12.21 -9.33
C SER A 53 6.24 10.75 -8.89
N LEU A 54 5.79 10.43 -7.68
CA LEU A 54 5.79 9.06 -7.17
C LEU A 54 4.92 8.14 -8.01
N TRP A 55 3.72 8.58 -8.41
CA TRP A 55 2.85 7.83 -9.31
C TRP A 55 3.53 7.54 -10.65
N ARG A 56 4.25 8.52 -11.24
CA ARG A 56 5.02 8.30 -12.48
C ARG A 56 6.14 7.27 -12.29
N GLN A 57 6.88 7.34 -11.19
CA GLN A 57 7.93 6.37 -10.86
C GLN A 57 7.34 4.95 -10.73
N LEU A 58 6.27 4.81 -9.94
CA LEU A 58 5.53 3.56 -9.77
C LEU A 58 4.99 3.01 -11.08
N ARG A 59 4.37 3.85 -11.90
CA ARG A 59 3.80 3.46 -13.19
C ARG A 59 4.88 2.96 -14.14
N ARG A 60 6.08 3.55 -14.13
CA ARG A 60 7.22 3.08 -14.93
C ARG A 60 7.74 1.74 -14.44
N ALA A 61 7.99 1.61 -13.13
CA ALA A 61 8.54 0.40 -12.53
C ALA A 61 7.58 -0.80 -12.63
N LEU A 62 6.28 -0.55 -12.45
CA LEU A 62 5.24 -1.59 -12.41
C LEU A 62 4.51 -1.77 -13.75
N ARG A 63 4.90 -1.05 -14.81
CA ARG A 63 4.32 -1.16 -16.16
C ARG A 63 4.19 -2.61 -16.67
N PRO A 64 5.20 -3.50 -16.52
CA PRO A 64 5.09 -4.86 -17.04
C PRO A 64 4.21 -5.78 -16.17
N TYR A 65 3.76 -5.31 -15.00
CA TYR A 65 3.04 -6.12 -14.03
C TYR A 65 1.56 -5.73 -13.91
N ARG A 66 0.69 -6.74 -13.89
CA ARG A 66 -0.73 -6.54 -13.54
C ARG A 66 -0.87 -6.51 -12.01
N ILE A 67 -1.18 -5.34 -11.48
CA ILE A 67 -1.44 -5.16 -10.04
C ILE A 67 -2.76 -5.85 -9.72
N GLY A 68 -2.75 -6.90 -8.89
CA GLY A 68 -3.97 -7.58 -8.43
C GLY A 68 -4.47 -7.14 -7.06
N LEU A 69 -3.58 -6.60 -6.22
CA LEU A 69 -3.86 -6.14 -4.86
C LEU A 69 -2.85 -5.03 -4.54
N ALA A 70 -3.28 -4.04 -3.76
CA ALA A 70 -2.47 -2.92 -3.31
C ALA A 70 -2.63 -2.69 -1.79
N PRO A 71 -1.90 -3.44 -0.94
CA PRO A 71 -1.87 -3.18 0.50
C PRO A 71 -1.30 -1.80 0.82
N VAL A 72 -2.01 -1.02 1.63
CA VAL A 72 -1.61 0.34 2.01
C VAL A 72 -1.85 0.54 3.49
N LEU A 73 -0.83 1.00 4.23
CA LEU A 73 -0.97 1.32 5.65
C LEU A 73 -1.50 2.75 5.84
N PHE A 74 -2.68 2.83 6.45
CA PHE A 74 -3.34 4.08 6.85
C PHE A 74 -3.02 4.38 8.31
N THR A 75 -2.13 5.34 8.48
CA THR A 75 -1.83 6.00 9.75
C THR A 75 -2.32 7.45 9.67
N PRO A 76 -2.57 8.10 10.83
CA PRO A 76 -2.94 9.51 10.86
C PRO A 76 -1.95 10.39 10.08
N GLY A 77 -2.48 11.44 9.44
CA GLY A 77 -1.72 12.43 8.64
C GLY A 77 -1.71 12.14 7.13
N PRO A 78 -1.23 13.09 6.30
CA PRO A 78 -1.03 12.85 4.87
C PRO A 78 0.30 12.11 4.62
N HIS A 79 0.32 11.23 3.60
CA HIS A 79 1.56 10.57 3.17
C HIS A 79 1.60 10.47 1.63
N PRO A 80 2.68 10.93 0.97
CA PRO A 80 2.71 11.05 -0.48
C PRO A 80 2.66 9.68 -1.19
N VAL A 81 3.23 8.63 -0.58
CA VAL A 81 3.14 7.25 -1.09
C VAL A 81 1.69 6.73 -1.06
N ARG A 82 0.88 7.10 -0.05
CA ARG A 82 -0.55 6.72 -0.01
C ARG A 82 -1.30 7.37 -1.16
N ALA A 83 -1.10 8.67 -1.37
CA ALA A 83 -1.73 9.39 -2.47
C ALA A 83 -1.33 8.78 -3.83
N ALA A 84 -0.06 8.42 -4.01
CA ALA A 84 0.41 7.75 -5.21
C ALA A 84 -0.22 6.34 -5.40
N ALA A 85 -0.45 5.60 -4.32
CA ALA A 85 -1.16 4.31 -4.35
C ALA A 85 -2.61 4.46 -4.85
N PHE A 86 -3.32 5.49 -4.36
CA PHE A 86 -4.66 5.85 -4.85
C PHE A 86 -4.68 6.21 -6.33
N LEU A 87 -3.68 6.94 -6.82
CA LEU A 87 -3.58 7.26 -8.24
C LEU A 87 -3.24 6.03 -9.11
N LEU A 88 -2.51 5.06 -8.55
CA LEU A 88 -2.05 3.89 -9.31
C LEU A 88 -3.13 2.80 -9.40
N ALA A 89 -3.81 2.50 -8.29
CA ALA A 89 -4.68 1.32 -8.19
C ALA A 89 -5.89 1.54 -7.26
N PRO A 90 -6.73 2.56 -7.51
CA PRO A 90 -7.77 3.02 -6.56
C PRO A 90 -8.77 1.92 -6.17
N ARG A 91 -9.07 0.99 -7.08
CA ARG A 91 -10.03 -0.10 -6.88
C ARG A 91 -9.44 -1.38 -6.28
N LYS A 92 -8.14 -1.38 -6.00
CA LYS A 92 -7.39 -2.58 -5.56
C LYS A 92 -6.76 -2.40 -4.19
N ILE A 93 -7.10 -1.30 -3.52
CA ILE A 93 -6.50 -0.93 -2.23
C ILE A 93 -7.07 -1.83 -1.15
N LEU A 94 -6.15 -2.50 -0.46
CA LEU A 94 -6.42 -3.18 0.80
C LEU A 94 -5.83 -2.29 1.89
N ALA A 95 -6.71 -1.54 2.55
CA ALA A 95 -6.32 -0.63 3.61
C ALA A 95 -6.02 -1.43 4.87
N TYR A 96 -4.88 -1.12 5.48
CA TYR A 96 -4.49 -1.55 6.81
C TYR A 96 -4.59 -0.37 7.77
N ASN A 97 -5.16 -0.57 8.95
CA ASN A 97 -5.13 0.45 10.01
C ASN A 97 -3.90 0.24 10.93
N ALA A 98 -3.76 1.09 11.96
CA ALA A 98 -2.67 0.97 12.93
C ALA A 98 -2.71 -0.34 13.75
N ARG A 99 -3.84 -1.03 13.80
CA ARG A 99 -4.03 -2.34 14.45
C ARG A 99 -3.79 -3.52 13.49
N LEU A 100 -3.38 -3.26 12.25
CA LEU A 100 -3.23 -4.24 11.17
C LEU A 100 -4.54 -4.96 10.79
N GLU A 101 -5.70 -4.38 11.12
CA GLU A 101 -6.96 -4.85 10.55
C GLU A 101 -7.02 -4.49 9.07
N ARG A 102 -7.77 -5.27 8.29
CA ARG A 102 -7.77 -5.24 6.83
C ARG A 102 -9.14 -4.87 6.29
N HIS A 103 -9.21 -3.86 5.43
CA HIS A 103 -10.44 -3.53 4.73
C HIS A 103 -10.19 -3.22 3.27
N HIS A 104 -10.96 -3.84 2.39
CA HIS A 104 -10.91 -3.51 0.97
C HIS A 104 -11.67 -2.20 0.74
N LEU A 105 -10.98 -1.17 0.26
CA LEU A 105 -11.65 0.06 -0.13
C LEU A 105 -12.46 -0.20 -1.39
N ARG A 106 -13.75 -0.46 -1.21
CA ARG A 106 -14.71 -0.63 -2.29
C ARG A 106 -15.39 0.71 -2.54
N LEU A 107 -15.23 1.26 -3.74
CA LEU A 107 -15.93 2.49 -4.17
C LEU A 107 -17.47 2.38 -4.10
N GLY A 108 -18.03 1.17 -4.03
CA GLY A 108 -19.47 0.94 -3.84
C GLY A 108 -19.95 1.04 -2.38
N GLN A 109 -19.04 1.15 -1.41
CA GLN A 109 -19.37 1.25 0.03
C GLN A 109 -18.50 2.35 0.68
N PRO A 110 -18.72 3.64 0.33
CA PRO A 110 -17.88 4.74 0.76
C PRO A 110 -17.94 4.99 2.27
N VAL A 111 -19.08 4.75 2.92
CA VAL A 111 -19.25 4.94 4.37
C VAL A 111 -18.43 3.92 5.16
N ALA A 112 -18.48 2.64 4.79
CA ALA A 112 -17.66 1.59 5.40
C ALA A 112 -16.16 1.87 5.21
N SER A 113 -15.78 2.33 4.01
CA SER A 113 -14.41 2.76 3.72
C SER A 113 -13.96 3.92 4.61
N LEU A 114 -14.83 4.90 4.88
CA LEU A 114 -14.52 6.05 5.72
C LEU A 114 -14.46 5.69 7.22
N LEU A 115 -15.39 4.86 7.69
CA LEU A 115 -15.43 4.37 9.07
C LEU A 115 -14.19 3.54 9.41
N PHE A 116 -13.74 2.68 8.48
CA PHE A 116 -12.50 1.94 8.63
C PHE A 116 -11.27 2.86 8.69
N LEU A 117 -11.24 3.91 7.85
CA LEU A 117 -10.17 4.91 7.87
C LEU A 117 -10.16 5.73 9.18
N ALA A 118 -11.32 5.87 9.83
CA ALA A 118 -11.46 6.50 11.15
C ALA A 118 -11.12 5.54 12.31
N GLY A 119 -10.75 4.28 12.04
CA GLY A 119 -10.40 3.29 13.06
C GLY A 119 -11.60 2.66 13.77
N VAL A 120 -12.79 2.77 13.20
CA VAL A 120 -13.99 2.08 13.70
C VAL A 120 -13.99 0.64 13.18
N PRO A 121 -14.05 -0.38 14.06
CA PRO A 121 -14.19 -1.77 13.64
C PRO A 121 -15.54 -1.96 12.94
N LEU A 122 -15.53 -2.63 11.77
CA LEU A 122 -16.72 -3.02 11.01
C LEU A 122 -17.06 -4.48 11.24
#